data_AF-A0A820R935-F1
#
_entry.id   AF-A0A820R935-F1
#
_cell.length_a   1.000
_cell.length_b   1.000
_cell.length_c   1.000
_cell.angle_alpha   90.00
_cell.angle_beta   90.00
_cell.angle_gamma   90.00
#
_symmetry.space_group_name_H-M   'P 1'
#
loop_
_entity.id
_entity.type
_entity.pdbx_description
1 polymer ?
#
loop_
_entity_poly.entity_id
_entity_poly.type
_entity_poly.pdbx_seq_one_letter_code
_entity_poly.pdbx_strand_id
1 'polypeptide(L)'
;YAYETNHDYIFLATEAYAQDIKKVMEHFALNHEELGSDVSINFLITYYLDKEDDEKHGLALDKQLSEWHSNLPDHAWSNWCLGSHDSRRIATRLPQKELIDGCYMLLLLQSGTALVYYGDEIGM
;
A
#
# COMPACT_ATOMS: atom_id res chain seq x y z
N TYR A 1 -9.17 5.76 -23.78
CA TYR A 1 -7.82 6.23 -24.16
C TYR A 1 -6.98 5.16 -24.87
N ALA A 2 -6.34 4.19 -24.21
CA ALA A 2 -5.45 3.22 -24.89
C ALA A 2 -6.13 2.42 -26.02
N TYR A 3 -7.36 1.95 -25.80
CA TYR A 3 -8.16 1.26 -26.81
C TYR A 3 -8.55 2.14 -28.00
N GLU A 4 -8.49 3.46 -27.86
CA GLU A 4 -8.92 4.44 -28.86
C GLU A 4 -7.74 5.05 -29.64
N THR A 5 -6.53 5.04 -29.07
CA THR A 5 -5.37 5.74 -29.61
C THR A 5 -4.29 4.83 -30.21
N ASN A 6 -4.49 3.51 -30.25
CA ASN A 6 -3.52 2.52 -30.77
C ASN A 6 -2.13 2.63 -30.11
N HIS A 7 -2.13 2.95 -28.80
CA HIS A 7 -0.95 2.99 -27.94
C HIS A 7 -1.15 2.05 -26.76
N ASP A 8 -0.05 1.47 -26.28
CA ASP A 8 -0.05 0.66 -25.06
C ASP A 8 -0.46 1.52 -23.86
N TYR A 9 -1.13 0.89 -22.89
CA TYR A 9 -1.44 1.54 -21.63
C TYR A 9 -0.14 1.83 -20.86
N ILE A 10 0.06 3.09 -20.50
CA ILE A 10 1.19 3.53 -19.68
C ILE A 10 0.67 3.68 -18.26
N PHE A 11 1.27 2.92 -17.35
CA PHE A 11 0.98 2.98 -15.93
C PHE A 11 1.72 4.15 -15.26
N LEU A 12 1.01 4.94 -14.48
CA LEU A 12 1.53 6.03 -13.67
C LEU A 12 1.32 5.73 -12.18
N ALA A 13 2.43 5.55 -11.46
CA ALA A 13 2.43 5.47 -10.00
C ALA A 13 3.02 6.74 -9.37
N THR A 14 2.51 7.11 -8.20
CA THR A 14 3.04 8.18 -7.37
C THR A 14 3.43 7.66 -5.99
N GLU A 15 4.49 8.23 -5.43
CA GLU A 15 4.97 7.95 -4.09
C GLU A 15 4.90 9.24 -3.27
N ALA A 16 4.02 9.25 -2.26
CA ALA A 16 3.90 10.34 -1.31
C ALA A 16 3.85 9.83 0.12
N TYR A 17 4.84 10.26 0.89
CA TYR A 17 4.92 10.00 2.31
C TYR A 17 4.16 11.10 3.07
N ALA A 18 2.85 10.94 3.18
CA ALA A 18 1.99 11.87 3.91
C ALA A 18 1.42 11.25 5.19
N GLN A 19 1.42 12.02 6.28
CA GLN A 19 0.74 11.64 7.53
C GLN A 19 -0.79 11.80 7.44
N ASP A 20 -1.25 12.55 6.44
CA ASP A 20 -2.67 12.79 6.18
C ASP A 20 -3.05 12.02 4.92
N ILE A 21 -3.92 11.02 5.07
CA ILE A 21 -4.37 10.17 3.99
C ILE A 21 -5.05 10.96 2.87
N LYS A 22 -5.68 12.10 3.16
CA LYS A 22 -6.34 12.92 2.15
C LYS A 22 -5.36 13.42 1.08
N LYS A 23 -4.14 13.77 1.48
CA LYS A 23 -3.08 14.18 0.55
C LYS A 23 -2.63 13.05 -0.36
N VAL A 24 -2.66 11.81 0.13
CA VAL A 24 -2.38 10.62 -0.70
C VAL A 24 -3.51 10.43 -1.71
N MET A 25 -4.76 10.64 -1.29
CA MET A 25 -5.94 10.45 -2.16
C MET A 25 -6.06 11.51 -3.26
N GLU A 26 -5.57 12.73 -3.03
CA GLU A 26 -5.50 13.79 -4.06
C GLU A 26 -4.76 13.34 -5.33
N HIS A 27 -3.86 12.35 -5.24
CA HIS A 27 -3.13 11.80 -6.38
C HIS A 27 -3.98 10.96 -7.34
N PHE A 28 -5.16 10.48 -6.94
CA PHE A 28 -6.05 9.67 -7.80
C PHE A 28 -7.00 10.51 -8.66
N ALA A 29 -6.89 11.85 -8.59
CA ALA A 29 -7.90 12.82 -9.05
C ALA A 29 -9.26 12.62 -8.37
N LEU A 30 -9.65 13.58 -7.53
CA LEU A 30 -10.81 13.44 -6.64
C LEU A 30 -12.16 13.55 -7.37
N ASN A 31 -12.15 14.06 -8.60
CA ASN A 31 -13.29 14.19 -9.49
C ASN A 31 -12.98 13.47 -10.80
N HIS A 32 -13.92 12.66 -11.30
CA HIS A 32 -13.81 11.91 -12.56
C HIS A 32 -13.52 12.75 -13.82
N GLU A 33 -13.39 14.06 -13.67
CA GLU A 33 -13.10 15.03 -14.73
C GLU A 33 -11.59 15.24 -14.93
N GLU A 34 -10.76 14.96 -13.90
CA GLU A 34 -9.30 15.06 -13.99
C GLU A 34 -8.65 13.67 -14.03
N LEU A 35 -7.52 13.55 -14.73
CA LEU A 35 -6.72 12.33 -14.75
C LEU A 35 -5.72 12.36 -13.59
N GLY A 36 -5.85 11.39 -12.69
CA GLY A 36 -4.89 11.14 -11.61
C GLY A 36 -3.89 10.03 -11.97
N SER A 37 -3.08 9.66 -10.98
CA SER A 37 -2.28 8.44 -11.03
C SER A 37 -3.16 7.20 -10.95
N ASP A 38 -2.71 6.12 -11.59
CA ASP A 38 -3.38 4.82 -11.50
C ASP A 38 -3.23 4.24 -10.09
N VAL A 39 -2.10 4.53 -9.45
CA VAL A 39 -1.77 4.12 -8.08
C VAL A 39 -1.00 5.23 -7.36
N SER A 40 -1.46 5.59 -6.17
CA SER A 40 -0.64 6.23 -5.14
C SER A 40 -0.20 5.16 -4.14
N ILE A 41 1.11 4.94 -3.98
CA ILE A 41 1.63 3.80 -3.22
C ILE A 41 1.25 3.93 -1.74
N ASN A 42 0.61 2.89 -1.21
CA ASN A 42 0.13 2.83 0.16
C ASN A 42 1.23 2.36 1.12
N PHE A 43 1.84 3.29 1.84
CA PHE A 43 2.85 3.00 2.88
C PHE A 43 2.30 2.97 4.30
N LEU A 44 0.97 3.07 4.50
CA LEU A 44 0.39 3.14 5.86
C LEU A 44 0.79 1.93 6.71
N ILE A 45 0.69 0.73 6.15
CA ILE A 45 1.06 -0.51 6.85
C ILE A 45 2.58 -0.55 7.08
N THR A 46 3.38 -0.25 6.05
CA THR A 46 4.86 -0.19 6.14
C THR A 46 5.34 0.68 7.29
N TYR A 47 4.79 1.89 7.44
CA TYR A 47 5.19 2.82 8.49
C TYR A 47 4.67 2.44 9.86
N TYR A 48 3.45 1.93 9.90
CA TYR A 48 2.84 1.53 11.15
C TYR A 48 3.62 0.38 11.80
N LEU A 49 3.98 -0.65 11.02
CA LEU A 49 4.77 -1.80 11.49
C LEU A 49 6.20 -1.45 11.93
N ASP A 50 6.70 -0.25 11.61
CA ASP A 50 8.02 0.21 12.06
C ASP A 50 7.99 0.94 13.42
N LYS A 51 6.81 1.38 13.88
CA LYS A 51 6.68 2.34 15.00
C LYS A 51 5.97 1.85 16.26
N GLU A 52 5.16 0.80 16.21
CA GLU A 52 4.37 0.36 17.37
C GLU A 52 4.92 -0.86 18.12
N ASP A 53 4.76 -0.80 19.44
CA ASP A 53 4.99 -1.92 20.37
C ASP A 53 4.11 -3.12 20.02
N ASP A 54 4.72 -4.30 20.17
CA ASP A 54 4.27 -5.66 19.84
C ASP A 54 2.80 -6.00 20.14
N GLU A 55 2.21 -5.42 21.18
CA GLU A 55 0.92 -5.88 21.71
C GLU A 55 -0.30 -5.42 20.88
N LYS A 56 -0.14 -4.52 19.90
CA LYS A 56 -1.29 -3.89 19.19
C LYS A 56 -1.30 -4.03 17.67
N HIS A 57 -0.37 -4.78 17.07
CA HIS A 57 -0.24 -4.85 15.60
C HIS A 57 -1.53 -5.28 14.89
N GLY A 58 -2.32 -6.19 15.47
CA GLY A 58 -3.57 -6.66 14.86
C GLY A 58 -4.65 -5.58 14.74
N LEU A 59 -4.96 -4.88 15.84
CA LEU A 59 -5.99 -3.84 15.86
C LEU A 59 -5.62 -2.66 14.96
N ALA A 60 -4.34 -2.34 14.93
CA ALA A 60 -3.90 -1.20 14.16
C ALA A 60 -3.72 -1.53 12.67
N LEU A 61 -3.38 -2.76 12.31
CA LEU A 61 -3.46 -3.22 10.93
C LEU A 61 -4.89 -3.06 10.42
N ASP A 62 -5.89 -3.51 11.18
CA ASP A 62 -7.32 -3.32 10.88
C ASP A 62 -7.68 -1.83 10.73
N LYS A 63 -7.16 -0.98 11.61
CA LYS A 63 -7.33 0.48 11.51
C LYS A 63 -6.73 1.03 10.21
N GLN A 64 -5.50 0.66 9.84
CA GLN A 64 -4.86 1.14 8.61
C GLN A 64 -5.60 0.68 7.36
N LEU A 65 -6.07 -0.58 7.35
CA LEU A 65 -6.89 -1.12 6.26
C LEU A 65 -8.20 -0.34 6.14
N SER A 66 -8.90 -0.13 7.26
CA SER A 66 -10.16 0.61 7.31
C SER A 66 -9.99 2.07 6.89
N GLU A 67 -8.89 2.72 7.31
CA GLU A 67 -8.57 4.10 6.95
C GLU A 67 -8.31 4.22 5.44
N TRP A 68 -7.56 3.29 4.85
CA TRP A 68 -7.36 3.25 3.40
C TRP A 68 -8.67 3.05 2.64
N HIS A 69 -9.44 2.01 2.96
CA HIS A 69 -10.68 1.70 2.26
C HIS A 69 -11.75 2.78 2.38
N SER A 70 -11.82 3.49 3.52
CA SER A 70 -12.81 4.55 3.73
C SER A 70 -12.49 5.87 3.02
N ASN A 71 -11.23 6.05 2.56
CA ASN A 71 -10.80 7.26 1.86
C ASN A 71 -10.48 7.03 0.38
N LEU A 72 -10.30 5.76 -0.04
CA LEU A 72 -10.03 5.43 -1.43
C LEU A 72 -11.22 5.88 -2.31
N PRO A 73 -11.00 6.70 -3.36
CA PRO A 73 -12.07 7.09 -4.28
C PRO A 73 -12.73 5.88 -4.93
N ASP A 74 -14.04 5.95 -5.20
CA ASP A 74 -14.84 4.82 -5.70
C ASP A 74 -14.31 4.23 -7.03
N HIS A 75 -13.63 5.02 -7.86
CA HIS A 75 -13.03 4.57 -9.12
C HIS A 75 -11.60 4.05 -9.00
N ALA A 76 -10.95 4.28 -7.87
CA ALA A 76 -9.53 3.98 -7.69
C ALA A 76 -9.30 2.50 -7.38
N TRP A 77 -8.14 1.99 -7.79
CA TRP A 77 -7.70 0.63 -7.48
C TRP A 77 -6.73 0.64 -6.29
N SER A 78 -6.97 -0.22 -5.31
CA SER A 78 -6.14 -0.28 -4.10
C SER A 78 -4.76 -0.91 -4.38
N ASN A 79 -3.82 -0.66 -3.48
CA ASN A 79 -2.52 -1.34 -3.45
C ASN A 79 -2.03 -1.51 -2.01
N TRP A 80 -1.14 -2.49 -1.81
CA TRP A 80 -0.62 -2.86 -0.50
C TRP A 80 0.88 -3.06 -0.59
N CYS A 81 1.62 -2.33 0.25
CA CYS A 81 3.06 -2.42 0.35
C CYS A 81 3.42 -2.68 1.81
N LEU A 82 4.32 -3.64 2.03
CA LEU A 82 4.89 -3.89 3.36
C LEU A 82 6.31 -3.35 3.50
N GLY A 83 7.01 -3.09 2.41
CA GLY A 83 8.42 -2.70 2.46
C GLY A 83 8.91 -2.08 1.16
N SER A 84 9.96 -1.29 1.28
CA SER A 84 10.71 -0.70 0.17
C SER A 84 12.19 -0.58 0.56
N HIS A 85 12.99 -0.03 -0.36
CA HIS A 85 14.40 0.31 -0.14
C HIS A 85 14.62 1.37 0.96
N ASP A 86 13.61 2.16 1.30
CA ASP A 86 13.66 3.18 2.37
C ASP A 86 13.29 2.63 3.75
N SER A 87 12.82 1.39 3.82
CA SER A 87 12.38 0.75 5.05
C SER A 87 13.29 -0.41 5.44
N ARG A 88 13.49 -0.62 6.74
CA ARG A 88 14.08 -1.87 7.23
C ARG A 88 13.19 -3.03 6.79
N ARG A 89 13.80 -4.17 6.44
CA ARG A 89 13.07 -5.37 6.01
C ARG A 89 12.05 -5.81 7.05
N ILE A 90 10.90 -6.31 6.62
CA ILE A 90 9.85 -6.76 7.54
C ILE A 90 10.35 -7.86 8.48
N ALA A 91 11.21 -8.76 7.97
CA ALA A 91 11.84 -9.80 8.77
C ALA A 91 12.76 -9.25 9.86
N THR A 92 13.17 -7.99 9.79
CA THR A 92 13.90 -7.30 10.86
C THR A 92 12.96 -6.51 11.78
N ARG A 93 11.95 -5.82 11.22
CA ARG A 93 11.04 -4.94 11.97
C ARG A 93 10.03 -5.68 12.83
N LEU A 94 9.43 -6.75 12.30
CA LEU A 94 8.42 -7.51 13.04
C LEU A 94 9.10 -8.29 14.17
N PRO A 95 8.70 -8.11 15.43
CA PRO A 95 9.30 -8.83 16.56
C PRO A 95 8.91 -10.30 16.52
N GLN A 96 7.63 -10.60 16.28
CA GLN A 96 7.09 -11.95 16.14
C GLN A 96 7.33 -12.45 14.71
N LYS A 97 8.48 -13.09 14.48
CA LYS A 97 8.87 -13.62 13.16
C LYS A 97 7.84 -14.60 12.57
N GLU A 98 7.12 -15.32 13.45
CA GLU A 98 6.02 -16.21 13.09
C GLU A 98 4.90 -15.51 12.27
N LEU A 99 4.77 -14.18 12.39
CA LEU A 99 3.71 -13.40 11.74
C LEU A 99 4.06 -12.89 10.34
N ILE A 100 5.32 -13.01 9.91
CA ILE A 100 5.79 -12.50 8.62
C ILE A 100 4.97 -13.11 7.47
N ASP A 101 4.81 -14.42 7.46
CA ASP A 101 4.00 -15.14 6.46
C ASP A 101 2.54 -14.68 6.51
N GLY A 102 2.01 -14.40 7.70
CA GLY A 102 0.67 -13.85 7.91
C GLY A 102 0.48 -12.48 7.28
N CYS A 103 1.47 -11.59 7.41
CA CYS A 103 1.44 -10.28 6.77
C CYS A 103 1.44 -10.38 5.24
N TYR A 104 2.23 -11.29 4.65
CA TYR A 104 2.21 -11.49 3.19
C TYR A 104 0.94 -12.20 2.72
N MET A 105 0.40 -13.15 3.48
CA MET A 105 -0.92 -13.72 3.18
C MET A 105 -1.98 -12.63 3.14
N LEU A 106 -1.97 -11.71 4.11
CA LEU A 106 -2.90 -10.57 4.10
C LEU A 106 -2.69 -9.70 2.86
N LEU A 107 -1.46 -9.27 2.58
CA LEU A 107 -1.14 -8.45 1.41
C LEU A 107 -1.58 -9.09 0.08
N LEU A 108 -1.45 -10.41 -0.07
CA LEU A 108 -1.81 -11.16 -1.27
C LEU A 108 -3.32 -11.46 -1.40
N LEU A 109 -4.05 -11.50 -0.28
CA LEU A 109 -5.48 -11.84 -0.25
C LEU A 109 -6.38 -10.59 -0.23
N GLN A 110 -5.84 -9.41 0.06
CA GLN A 110 -6.59 -8.16 -0.01
C GLN A 110 -6.92 -7.76 -1.46
N SER A 111 -8.02 -7.03 -1.64
CA SER A 111 -8.36 -6.46 -2.95
C SER A 111 -7.38 -5.36 -3.33
N GLY A 112 -6.86 -5.41 -4.56
CA GLY A 112 -5.90 -4.44 -5.06
C GLY A 112 -4.64 -5.09 -5.62
N THR A 113 -3.57 -4.33 -5.68
CA THR A 113 -2.25 -4.78 -6.16
C THR A 113 -1.28 -4.97 -5.00
N ALA A 114 -0.77 -6.19 -4.87
CA ALA A 114 0.30 -6.54 -3.94
C ALA A 114 1.66 -6.03 -4.44
N LEU A 115 2.35 -5.22 -3.64
CA LEU A 115 3.72 -4.73 -3.90
C LEU A 115 4.68 -5.41 -2.91
N VAL A 116 5.55 -6.28 -3.44
CA VAL A 116 6.52 -7.07 -2.66
C VAL A 116 7.93 -6.60 -3.02
N TYR A 117 8.71 -6.22 -2.01
CA TYR A 117 10.10 -5.83 -2.20
C TYR A 117 10.99 -7.06 -2.27
N TYR A 118 11.98 -7.07 -3.18
CA TYR A 118 12.80 -8.25 -3.42
C TYR A 118 13.49 -8.75 -2.14
N GLY A 119 13.55 -10.07 -1.98
CA GLY A 119 14.10 -10.74 -0.81
C GLY A 119 13.08 -10.96 0.30
N ASP A 120 11.96 -10.23 0.31
CA ASP A 120 10.92 -10.46 1.31
C ASP A 120 10.23 -11.82 1.10
N GLU A 121 10.13 -12.28 -0.15
CA GLU A 121 9.56 -13.58 -0.51
C GLU A 121 10.36 -14.78 0.04
N ILE A 122 11.60 -14.54 0.49
CA ILE A 122 12.47 -15.52 1.15
C ILE A 122 12.87 -15.08 2.58
N GLY A 123 12.24 -14.03 3.10
CA GLY A 123 12.47 -13.55 4.47
C GLY A 123 13.87 -12.98 4.73
N MET A 124 14.48 -12.30 3.75
CA MET A 124 15.72 -11.52 3.95
C MET A 124 15.58 -10.50 5.09
#